data_AF-A9G947-F1
#
_entry.id   AF-A9G947-F1
#
_cell.length_a   1.000
_cell.length_b   1.000
_cell.length_c   1.000
_cell.angle_alpha   90.00
_cell.angle_beta   90.00
_cell.angle_gamma   90.00
#
_symmetry.space_group_name_H-M   'P 1'
#
loop_
_entity.id
_entity.type
_entity.pdbx_description
1 polymer ?
#
loop_
_entity_poly.entity_id
_entity_poly.type
_entity_poly.pdbx_seq_one_letter_code
_entity_poly.pdbx_strand_id
1 'polypeptide(L)'
;MSVQGTISWLRSGCDLSLPFPALSPAETHRRLLAADSGAREQFWFPRWEPTTDNVLGHVFRIGDRLDVTLEFSRETHPIPEERGVDFVAAPLEAGLVGVLEQMRAALGCR
;
A
#
# COMPACT_ATOMS: atom_id res chain seq x y z
N MET A 1 -5.49 -10.21 -5.19
CA MET A 1 -5.28 -10.83 -3.86
C MET A 1 -6.52 -10.62 -3.00
N SER A 2 -7.02 -11.65 -2.30
CA SER A 2 -8.21 -11.51 -1.43
C SER A 2 -7.88 -10.74 -0.14
N VAL A 3 -8.89 -10.18 0.54
CA VAL A 3 -8.71 -9.50 1.84
C VAL A 3 -8.01 -10.42 2.84
N GLN A 4 -8.42 -11.69 2.92
CA GLN A 4 -7.79 -12.70 3.78
C GLN A 4 -6.33 -12.96 3.38
N GLY A 5 -6.04 -13.06 2.09
CA GLY A 5 -4.67 -13.23 1.60
C GLY A 5 -3.77 -12.06 2.01
N THR A 6 -4.29 -10.84 1.94
CA THR A 6 -3.58 -9.63 2.39
C THR A 6 -3.32 -9.63 3.89
N ILE A 7 -4.30 -10.01 4.72
CA ILE A 7 -4.12 -10.13 6.18
C ILE A 7 -3.04 -11.17 6.50
N SER A 8 -3.10 -12.34 5.88
CA SER A 8 -2.10 -13.41 6.08
C SER A 8 -0.70 -12.94 5.69
N TRP A 9 -0.57 -12.22 4.58
CA TRP A 9 0.70 -11.66 4.14
C TRP A 9 1.25 -10.58 5.10
N LEU A 10 0.42 -9.65 5.58
CA LEU A 10 0.86 -8.64 6.55
C LEU A 10 1.31 -9.26 7.89
N ARG A 11 0.80 -10.45 8.23
CA ARG A 11 1.14 -11.21 9.43
C ARG A 11 2.25 -12.25 9.23
N SER A 12 2.68 -12.51 8.00
CA SER A 12 3.63 -13.61 7.70
C SER A 12 5.04 -13.40 8.25
N GLY A 13 5.35 -12.19 8.71
CA GLY A 13 6.72 -11.79 9.07
C GLY A 13 7.58 -11.40 7.87
N CYS A 14 6.99 -11.21 6.68
CA CYS A 14 7.68 -10.58 5.56
C CYS A 14 8.32 -9.26 6.01
N ASP A 15 9.58 -9.05 5.60
CA ASP A 15 10.27 -7.80 5.87
C ASP A 15 9.61 -6.69 5.05
N LEU A 16 8.97 -5.76 5.75
CA LEU A 16 8.36 -4.57 5.17
C LEU A 16 9.08 -3.30 5.64
N SER A 17 10.28 -3.44 6.23
CA SER A 17 11.08 -2.28 6.63
C SER A 17 11.38 -1.38 5.43
N LEU A 18 11.56 -0.08 5.68
CA LEU A 18 11.90 0.87 4.64
C LEU A 18 13.22 0.45 3.97
N PRO A 19 13.23 0.13 2.65
CA PRO A 19 14.44 -0.28 1.96
C PRO A 19 15.45 0.86 1.82
N PHE A 20 15.00 2.11 2.02
CA PHE A 20 15.84 3.30 2.04
C PHE A 20 15.63 4.05 3.36
N PRO A 21 16.35 3.70 4.44
CA PRO A 21 16.10 4.23 5.79
C PRO A 21 16.23 5.75 5.92
N ALA A 22 16.95 6.41 5.01
CA ALA A 22 17.10 7.86 4.96
C ALA A 22 15.93 8.59 4.26
N LEU A 23 15.00 7.85 3.66
CA LEU A 23 13.86 8.39 2.92
C LEU A 23 12.57 8.19 3.71
N SER A 24 11.63 9.13 3.55
CA SER A 24 10.25 8.95 3.98
C SER A 24 9.55 7.83 3.19
N PRO A 25 8.40 7.31 3.67
CA PRO A 25 7.56 6.40 2.90
C PRO A 25 7.20 6.91 1.50
N ALA A 26 6.86 8.19 1.37
CA ALA A 26 6.51 8.80 0.08
C ALA A 26 7.70 8.84 -0.88
N GLU A 27 8.87 9.26 -0.40
CA GLU A 27 10.10 9.26 -1.22
C GLU A 27 10.53 7.85 -1.60
N THR A 28 10.35 6.87 -0.70
CA THR A 28 10.58 5.45 -0.97
C THR A 28 9.63 4.92 -2.03
N HIS A 29 8.34 5.24 -1.94
CA HIS A 29 7.31 4.88 -2.91
C HIS A 29 7.68 5.40 -4.31
N ARG A 30 7.98 6.69 -4.44
CA ARG A 30 8.42 7.27 -5.72
C ARG A 30 9.67 6.60 -6.27
N ARG A 31 10.63 6.28 -5.40
CA ARG A 31 11.85 5.58 -5.78
C ARG A 31 11.59 4.15 -6.24
N LEU A 32 10.70 3.42 -5.59
CA LEU A 32 10.31 2.06 -5.99
C LEU A 32 9.56 2.04 -7.33
N LEU A 33 8.76 3.07 -7.63
CA LEU A 33 8.08 3.19 -8.92
C LEU A 33 9.05 3.54 -10.05
N ALA A 34 10.03 4.38 -9.79
CA ALA A 34 11.06 4.73 -10.78
C ALA A 34 12.05 3.59 -11.05
N ALA A 35 12.20 2.66 -10.11
CA ALA A 35 13.09 1.51 -10.26
C ALA A 35 12.38 0.38 -11.03
N ASP A 36 12.93 -0.02 -12.17
CA ASP A 36 12.46 -1.19 -12.95
C ASP A 36 12.90 -2.54 -12.32
N SER A 37 13.03 -2.55 -10.99
CA SER A 37 13.42 -3.72 -10.22
C SER A 37 12.18 -4.36 -9.59
N GLY A 38 12.07 -5.68 -9.65
CA GLY A 38 10.98 -6.44 -8.99
C GLY A 38 10.86 -6.20 -7.47
N ALA A 39 11.81 -5.47 -6.86
CA ALA A 39 11.75 -5.04 -5.47
C ALA A 39 10.43 -4.34 -5.09
N ARG A 40 9.76 -3.63 -6.02
CA ARG A 40 8.46 -3.00 -5.75
C ARG A 40 7.36 -4.00 -5.39
N GLU A 41 7.42 -5.22 -5.94
CA GLU A 41 6.37 -6.23 -5.80
C GLU A 41 6.25 -6.75 -4.36
N GLN A 42 7.36 -6.70 -3.61
CA GLN A 42 7.40 -7.03 -2.19
C GLN A 42 6.57 -6.06 -1.36
N PHE A 43 6.51 -4.77 -1.72
CA PHE A 43 5.83 -3.74 -0.94
C PHE A 43 4.43 -3.41 -1.47
N TRP A 44 4.06 -3.94 -2.64
CA TRP A 44 2.84 -3.58 -3.36
C TRP A 44 1.59 -3.82 -2.52
N PHE A 45 0.91 -2.74 -2.17
CA PHE A 45 -0.37 -2.74 -1.50
C PHE A 45 -1.19 -1.50 -1.87
N PRO A 46 -2.47 -1.62 -2.25
CA PRO A 46 -3.22 -2.87 -2.37
C PRO A 46 -2.97 -3.61 -3.70
N ARG A 47 -2.98 -4.95 -3.66
CA ARG A 47 -3.03 -5.81 -4.87
C ARG A 47 -4.47 -6.20 -5.18
N TRP A 48 -5.31 -5.19 -5.38
CA TRP A 48 -6.69 -5.40 -5.79
C TRP A 48 -6.72 -5.84 -7.26
N GLU A 49 -7.65 -6.73 -7.59
CA GLU A 49 -7.96 -7.17 -8.95
C GLU A 49 -8.28 -5.94 -9.85
N PRO A 50 -8.25 -6.04 -11.19
CA PRO A 50 -8.19 -4.90 -12.13
C PRO A 50 -9.33 -3.86 -12.08
N THR A 51 -10.27 -3.96 -11.15
CA THR A 51 -11.36 -2.99 -10.96
C THR A 51 -10.85 -1.60 -10.51
N THR A 52 -9.66 -1.52 -9.91
CA THR A 52 -8.99 -0.25 -9.56
C THR A 52 -7.57 -0.24 -10.11
N ASP A 53 -7.43 -0.34 -11.43
CA ASP A 53 -6.17 -0.21 -12.16
C ASP A 53 -5.51 1.18 -12.04
N ASN A 54 -6.21 2.12 -11.41
CA ASN A 54 -5.89 3.53 -11.34
C ASN A 54 -5.22 3.95 -10.04
N VAL A 55 -4.99 3.04 -9.10
CA VAL A 55 -4.32 3.32 -7.82
C VAL A 55 -3.13 2.39 -7.66
N LEU A 56 -1.96 2.99 -7.46
CA LEU A 56 -0.75 2.27 -7.05
C LEU A 56 -0.49 2.58 -5.59
N GLY A 57 0.17 1.65 -4.90
CA GLY A 57 0.52 1.88 -3.51
C GLY A 57 1.53 0.88 -2.97
N HIS A 58 2.14 1.29 -1.86
CA HIS A 58 3.06 0.46 -1.11
C HIS A 58 2.73 0.51 0.38
N VAL A 59 3.12 -0.53 1.11
CA VAL A 59 3.04 -0.59 2.57
C VAL A 59 4.42 -0.81 3.16
N PHE A 60 4.73 -0.06 4.22
CA PHE A 60 6.00 -0.11 4.93
C PHE A 60 5.77 -0.30 6.43
N ARG A 61 6.68 -1.00 7.08
CA ARG A 61 6.71 -1.18 8.53
C ARG A 61 7.74 -0.23 9.14
N ILE A 62 7.29 0.60 10.07
CA ILE A 62 8.11 1.57 10.79
C ILE A 62 7.87 1.34 12.27
N GLY A 63 8.79 0.66 12.95
CA GLY A 63 8.54 0.19 14.32
C GLY A 63 7.39 -0.81 14.36
N ASP A 64 6.36 -0.51 15.15
CA ASP A 64 5.16 -1.33 15.34
C ASP A 64 3.99 -0.95 14.40
N ARG A 65 4.14 0.12 13.60
CA ARG A 65 3.10 0.60 12.69
C ARG A 65 3.34 0.23 11.23
N LEU A 66 2.24 0.22 10.48
CA LEU A 66 2.22 0.10 9.02
C LEU A 66 1.81 1.44 8.40
N ASP A 67 2.68 2.00 7.56
CA ASP A 67 2.42 3.21 6.78
C ASP A 67 2.10 2.80 5.35
N VAL A 68 1.03 3.37 4.78
CA VAL A 68 0.59 3.09 3.41
C VAL A 68 0.72 4.35 2.57
N THR A 69 1.30 4.20 1.37
CA THR A 69 1.33 5.23 0.33
C THR A 69 0.39 4.82 -0.80
N LEU A 70 -0.34 5.78 -1.34
CA LEU A 70 -1.23 5.61 -2.49
C LEU A 70 -0.97 6.73 -3.50
N GLU A 71 -1.03 6.43 -4.78
CA GLU A 71 -1.03 7.43 -5.85
C GLU A 71 -2.01 7.04 -6.95
N PHE A 72 -2.54 8.03 -7.67
CA PHE A 72 -3.31 7.78 -8.88
C PHE A 72 -2.39 7.59 -10.10
N SER A 73 -2.58 6.50 -10.84
CA SER A 73 -1.73 6.08 -11.96
C SER A 73 -2.28 6.39 -13.36
N ARG A 74 -3.42 7.07 -13.49
CA ARG A 74 -4.03 7.37 -14.81
C ARG A 74 -3.35 8.53 -15.53
N GLU A 75 -3.23 8.41 -16.85
CA GLU A 75 -2.81 9.51 -17.73
C GLU A 75 -3.82 10.66 -17.74
N THR A 76 -5.11 10.36 -17.59
CA THR A 76 -6.24 11.30 -17.56
C THR A 76 -6.93 11.27 -16.20
N HIS A 77 -6.24 11.80 -15.18
CA HIS A 77 -6.91 12.12 -13.92
C HIS A 77 -7.83 13.34 -14.14
N PRO A 78 -9.11 13.33 -13.69
CA PRO A 78 -10.03 14.46 -13.87
C PRO A 78 -9.56 15.75 -13.18
N ILE A 79 -8.64 15.61 -12.22
CA ILE A 79 -7.95 16.70 -11.52
C ILE A 79 -6.44 16.55 -11.80
N PRO A 80 -5.87 17.28 -12.78
CA PRO A 80 -4.46 17.14 -13.17
C PRO A 80 -3.48 17.33 -12.02
N GLU A 81 -3.83 18.14 -11.03
CA GLU A 81 -3.03 18.47 -9.86
C GLU A 81 -2.84 17.28 -8.90
N GLU A 82 -3.71 16.27 -8.98
CA GLU A 82 -3.65 15.06 -8.15
C GLU A 82 -2.82 13.93 -8.78
N ARG A 83 -2.33 14.12 -10.01
CA ARG A 83 -1.50 13.14 -10.70
C ARG A 83 -0.11 13.08 -10.05
N GLY A 84 0.31 11.88 -9.63
CA GLY A 84 1.60 11.67 -8.96
C GLY A 84 1.68 12.29 -7.56
N VAL A 85 0.55 12.66 -6.97
CA VAL A 85 0.48 13.07 -5.57
C VAL A 85 0.47 11.81 -4.71
N ASP A 86 1.51 11.69 -3.88
CA ASP A 86 1.60 10.64 -2.86
C ASP A 86 0.62 10.96 -1.73
N PHE A 87 -0.46 10.20 -1.62
CA PHE A 87 -1.29 10.17 -0.43
C PHE A 87 -0.66 9.22 0.58
N VAL A 88 -0.01 9.77 1.60
CA VAL A 88 0.39 8.98 2.77
C VAL A 88 -0.82 8.89 3.67
N ALA A 89 -1.41 7.69 3.78
CA ALA A 89 -2.43 7.46 4.79
C ALA A 89 -1.74 7.51 6.17
N ALA A 90 -2.15 8.49 6.98
CA ALA A 90 -1.76 8.56 8.38
C ALA A 90 -2.06 7.24 9.10
N PRO A 91 -1.36 6.92 10.21
CA PRO A 91 -1.63 5.70 10.96
C PRO A 91 -3.11 5.63 11.35
N LEU A 92 -3.79 4.58 10.88
CA LEU A 92 -5.18 4.29 11.26
C LEU A 92 -5.20 3.92 12.75
N GLU A 93 -6.12 4.48 13.53
CA GLU A 93 -6.27 4.16 14.97
C GLU A 93 -6.49 2.65 15.21
N ALA A 94 -7.24 1.99 14.34
CA ALA A 94 -7.46 0.54 14.37
C ALA A 94 -6.28 -0.28 13.80
N GLY A 95 -5.27 0.39 13.23
CA GLY A 95 -4.24 -0.21 12.39
C GLY A 95 -4.81 -0.77 11.09
N LEU A 96 -3.98 -0.83 10.04
CA LEU A 96 -4.38 -1.36 8.74
C LEU A 96 -4.98 -2.78 8.83
N VAL A 97 -4.37 -3.65 9.63
CA VAL A 97 -4.85 -5.03 9.82
C VAL A 97 -6.24 -5.05 10.46
N GLY A 98 -6.51 -4.18 11.44
CA GLY A 98 -7.82 -4.10 12.09
C GLY A 98 -8.93 -3.66 11.12
N VAL A 99 -8.63 -2.74 10.21
CA VAL A 99 -9.57 -2.34 9.15
C VAL A 99 -9.83 -3.48 8.16
N LEU A 100 -8.79 -4.20 7.74
CA LEU A 100 -8.95 -5.35 6.84
C LEU A 100 -9.76 -6.49 7.49
N GLU A 101 -9.60 -6.72 8.79
CA GLU A 101 -10.39 -7.69 9.56
C GLU A 101 -11.87 -7.31 9.61
N GLN A 102 -12.18 -6.02 9.83
CA GLN A 102 -13.54 -5.50 9.77
C GLN A 102 -14.14 -5.66 8.36
N MET A 103 -13.37 -5.33 7.33
CA MET A 103 -13.78 -5.52 5.93
C MET A 103 -14.07 -6.98 5.62
N ARG A 104 -13.20 -7.91 6.06
CA ARG A 104 -13.43 -9.36 5.92
C ARG A 104 -14.74 -9.79 6.59
N ALA A 105 -14.97 -9.33 7.83
CA ALA A 105 -16.19 -9.66 8.57
C ALA A 105 -17.46 -9.14 7.86
N ALA A 106 -17.42 -7.92 7.35
CA ALA A 106 -18.53 -7.31 6.61
C ALA A 106 -18.84 -8.03 5.28
N LEU A 107 -17.81 -8.52 4.59
CA LEU A 107 -17.95 -9.22 3.31
C LEU A 107 -18.42 -10.68 3.45
N GLY A 108 -18.55 -11.21 4.67
CA GLY A 108 -19.05 -12.57 4.90
C GLY A 108 -18.11 -13.69 4.42
N CYS A 109 -16.88 -13.37 4.02
CA CYS A 109 -15.87 -14.36 3.64
C CYS A 109 -15.33 -15.04 4.91
N ARG A 110 -15.89 -16.19 5.25
CA ARG A 110 -15.31 -17.14 6.23
C ARG A 110 -14.14 -17.90 5.61
#